data_AF-A0A6P6T824-F1
#
_entry.id   AF-A0A6P6T824-F1
#
_cell.length_a   1.000
_cell.length_b   1.000
_cell.length_c   1.000
_cell.angle_alpha   90.00
_cell.angle_beta   90.00
_cell.angle_gamma   90.00
#
_symmetry.space_group_name_H-M   'P 1'
#
loop_
_entity.id
_entity.type
_entity.pdbx_description
1 polymer ?
#
loop_
_entity_poly.entity_id
_entity_poly.type
_entity_poly.pdbx_seq_one_letter_code
_entity_poly.pdbx_strand_id
1 'polypeptide(L)'
;MAPVFSRDAWRCVWHMIQDDLVHGWGLDFVLRRCVEPAHEKIDVVDSQWIVHQVIPSLGSQGQSENGKAPWQGVRERCRSEWAQFQDRLANADKKYIEQLGRILN
;
A
#
# COMPACT_ATOMS: atom_id res chain seq x y z
N MET A 1 -12.49 -3.08 -1.48
CA MET A 1 -12.57 -1.89 -2.35
C MET A 1 -11.60 -2.09 -3.50
N ALA A 2 -11.99 -1.81 -4.74
CA ALA A 2 -11.09 -1.83 -5.89
C ALA A 2 -10.85 -0.39 -6.35
N PRO A 3 -9.62 0.14 -6.29
CA PRO A 3 -9.35 1.50 -6.74
C PRO A 3 -9.41 1.58 -8.27
N VAL A 4 -9.94 2.68 -8.78
CA VAL A 4 -9.90 3.02 -10.21
C VAL A 4 -9.01 4.24 -10.38
N PHE A 5 -8.05 4.14 -11.31
CA PHE A 5 -7.07 5.19 -11.54
C PHE A 5 -7.29 5.85 -12.88
N SER A 6 -7.07 7.17 -12.96
CA SER A 6 -6.83 7.82 -14.24
C SER A 6 -5.57 7.23 -14.88
N ARG A 7 -5.44 7.37 -16.20
CA ARG A 7 -4.27 6.84 -16.93
C ARG A 7 -2.94 7.37 -16.38
N ASP A 8 -2.90 8.63 -15.97
CA ASP A 8 -1.66 9.25 -15.49
C ASP A 8 -1.37 8.85 -14.04
N ALA A 9 -2.40 8.77 -13.18
CA ALA A 9 -2.25 8.24 -11.83
C ALA A 9 -1.80 6.77 -11.84
N TRP A 10 -2.35 5.96 -12.75
CA TRP A 10 -1.99 4.55 -12.90
C TRP A 10 -0.50 4.36 -13.17
N ARG A 11 0.10 5.18 -14.04
CA ARG A 11 1.55 5.10 -14.33
C ARG A 11 2.40 5.32 -13.08
N CYS A 12 2.01 6.26 -12.22
CA CYS A 12 2.71 6.50 -10.96
C CYS A 12 2.48 5.35 -9.96
N VAL A 13 1.23 4.89 -9.79
CA VAL A 13 0.88 3.79 -8.87
C VAL A 13 1.54 2.49 -9.28
N TRP A 14 1.70 2.24 -10.57
CA TRP A 14 2.38 1.07 -11.10
C TRP A 14 3.80 0.92 -10.54
N HIS A 15 4.50 2.04 -10.31
CA HIS A 15 5.85 2.02 -9.72
C HIS A 15 5.85 1.79 -8.19
N MET A 16 4.70 1.85 -7.53
CA MET A 16 4.55 1.57 -6.09
C MET A 16 4.11 0.13 -5.82
N ILE A 17 3.47 -0.55 -6.78
CA ILE A 17 3.05 -1.95 -6.65
C ILE A 17 4.28 -2.84 -6.79
N GLN A 18 4.42 -3.79 -5.87
CA GLN A 18 5.58 -4.68 -5.79
C GLN A 18 5.10 -6.13 -5.71
N ASP A 19 5.69 -7.01 -6.52
CA ASP A 19 5.29 -8.43 -6.63
C ASP A 19 5.59 -9.24 -5.36
N ASP A 20 6.44 -8.72 -4.46
CA ASP A 20 6.87 -9.38 -3.23
C ASP A 20 6.04 -8.98 -1.99
N LEU A 21 5.13 -8.01 -2.10
CA LEU A 21 4.25 -7.56 -1.02
C LEU A 21 2.80 -8.04 -1.24
N VAL A 22 2.61 -9.37 -1.13
CA VAL A 22 1.36 -10.06 -1.49
C VAL A 22 0.14 -9.60 -0.69
N HIS A 23 0.29 -9.23 0.57
CA HIS A 23 -0.78 -8.71 1.41
C HIS A 23 -0.86 -7.18 1.43
N GLY A 24 0.19 -6.48 0.99
CA GLY A 24 0.17 -5.10 0.48
C GLY A 24 -0.61 -4.07 1.30
N TRP A 25 -0.74 -4.27 2.62
CA TRP A 25 -1.57 -3.42 3.47
C TRP A 25 -1.04 -1.99 3.45
N GLY A 26 -1.91 -0.98 3.36
CA GLY A 26 -1.56 0.44 3.47
C GLY A 26 -1.02 1.13 2.22
N LEU A 27 -0.90 0.44 1.07
CA LEU A 27 -0.59 1.06 -0.23
C LEU A 27 -1.55 2.21 -0.57
N ASP A 28 -2.81 2.07 -0.18
CA ASP A 28 -3.87 3.06 -0.35
C ASP A 28 -3.58 4.40 0.35
N PHE A 29 -2.86 4.39 1.47
CA PHE A 29 -2.48 5.63 2.19
C PHE A 29 -1.53 6.54 1.40
N VAL A 30 -0.83 6.00 0.39
CA VAL A 30 0.18 6.76 -0.36
C VAL A 30 -0.25 7.10 -1.79
N LEU A 31 -1.40 6.61 -2.25
CA LEU A 31 -1.92 6.89 -3.60
C LEU A 31 -2.06 8.39 -3.88
N ARG A 32 -2.27 9.21 -2.83
CA ARG A 32 -2.27 10.67 -2.91
C ARG A 32 -1.01 11.26 -3.54
N ARG A 33 0.14 10.57 -3.49
CA ARG A 33 1.39 11.02 -4.12
C ARG A 33 1.32 11.05 -5.65
N CYS A 34 0.36 10.34 -6.25
CA CYS A 34 0.23 10.22 -7.70
C CYS A 34 -0.76 11.21 -8.31
N VAL A 35 -1.29 12.15 -7.53
CA VAL A 35 -2.29 13.10 -8.00
C VAL A 35 -2.28 14.39 -7.17
N GLU A 36 -2.39 15.54 -7.84
CA GLU A 36 -2.44 16.86 -7.21
C GLU A 36 -3.59 17.69 -7.81
N PRO A 37 -4.48 18.33 -7.00
CA PRO A 37 -4.61 18.17 -5.55
C PRO A 37 -5.34 16.87 -5.17
N ALA A 38 -4.76 16.12 -4.23
CA ALA A 38 -5.26 14.78 -3.91
C ALA A 38 -6.66 14.76 -3.30
N HIS A 39 -6.99 15.75 -2.46
CA HIS A 39 -8.26 15.82 -1.75
C HIS A 39 -9.46 16.17 -2.64
N GLU A 40 -9.22 16.73 -3.82
CA GLU A 40 -10.28 17.01 -4.81
C GLU A 40 -10.41 15.90 -5.85
N LYS A 41 -9.34 15.14 -6.09
CA LYS A 41 -9.24 14.17 -7.18
C LYS A 41 -9.38 12.71 -6.74
N ILE A 42 -9.31 12.44 -5.43
CA ILE A 42 -9.55 11.11 -4.86
C ILE A 42 -10.93 11.14 -4.20
N ASP A 43 -11.84 10.29 -4.67
CA ASP A 43 -13.20 10.20 -4.15
C ASP A 43 -13.76 8.77 -4.25
N VAL A 44 -14.87 8.52 -3.56
CA VAL A 44 -15.59 7.24 -3.51
C VAL A 44 -16.70 7.24 -4.58
N VAL A 45 -16.54 6.41 -5.61
CA VAL A 45 -17.52 6.31 -6.71
C VAL A 45 -18.79 5.56 -6.30
N ASP A 46 -18.68 4.58 -5.40
CA ASP A 46 -19.80 3.80 -4.87
C ASP A 46 -19.71 3.77 -3.33
N SER A 47 -20.58 4.55 -2.68
CA SER A 47 -20.55 4.81 -1.24
C SER A 47 -21.51 3.92 -0.44
N GLN A 48 -21.59 2.64 -0.81
CA GLN A 48 -22.26 1.66 0.04
C GLN A 48 -21.49 1.43 1.33
N TRP A 49 -22.17 1.61 2.46
CA TRP A 49 -21.61 1.30 3.76
C TRP A 49 -21.41 -0.21 3.90
N ILE A 50 -20.18 -0.62 4.19
CA ILE A 50 -19.82 -2.00 4.49
C ILE A 50 -19.14 -2.07 5.87
N VAL A 51 -19.42 -3.14 6.61
CA VAL A 51 -18.73 -3.40 7.88
C VAL A 51 -17.42 -4.10 7.58
N HIS A 52 -16.30 -3.46 7.91
CA HIS A 52 -14.97 -4.05 7.75
C HIS A 52 -14.68 -5.05 8.89
N GLN A 53 -14.76 -6.35 8.60
CA GLN A 53 -14.59 -7.42 9.60
C GLN A 53 -13.15 -7.62 10.10
N VAL A 54 -12.17 -6.94 9.49
CA VAL A 54 -10.73 -7.06 9.85
C VAL A 54 -10.20 -8.51 9.70
N ILE A 55 -10.86 -9.31 8.86
CA ILE A 55 -10.40 -10.65 8.51
C ILE A 55 -9.45 -10.53 7.32
N PRO A 56 -8.20 -11.02 7.42
CA PRO A 56 -7.27 -10.91 6.31
C PRO A 56 -7.72 -11.79 5.14
N SER A 57 -7.62 -11.23 3.93
CA SER A 57 -7.67 -12.02 2.70
C SER A 57 -6.57 -13.09 2.75
N LEU A 58 -6.83 -14.25 2.15
CA LEU A 58 -5.90 -15.38 2.12
C LEU A 58 -5.53 -15.90 3.52
N GLY A 59 -6.40 -15.73 4.52
CA GLY A 59 -6.16 -16.15 5.91
C GLY A 59 -5.73 -17.62 6.10
N SER A 60 -6.06 -18.51 5.16
CA SER A 60 -5.64 -19.93 5.17
C SER A 60 -4.21 -20.16 4.67
N GLN A 61 -3.54 -19.16 4.08
CA GLN A 61 -2.17 -19.27 3.56
C GLN A 61 -1.08 -19.05 4.62
N GLY A 62 -1.46 -18.71 5.85
CA GLY A 62 -0.50 -18.61 6.95
C GLY A 62 -0.11 -19.99 7.49
N GLN A 63 1.09 -20.07 8.05
CA GLN A 63 1.52 -21.28 8.76
C GLN A 63 0.86 -21.33 10.14
N SER A 64 0.34 -22.50 10.50
CA SER A 64 -0.16 -22.78 11.84
C SER A 64 1.01 -23.24 12.70
N GLU A 65 1.56 -22.33 13.50
CA GLU A 65 2.65 -22.65 14.44
C GLU A 65 2.16 -22.59 15.88
N ASN A 66 2.63 -23.51 16.73
CA ASN A 66 2.36 -23.51 18.19
C ASN A 66 0.86 -23.41 18.56
N GLY A 67 -0.01 -24.04 17.76
CA GLY A 67 -1.47 -24.01 17.97
C GLY A 67 -2.15 -22.70 17.56
N LYS A 68 -1.44 -21.74 16.98
CA LYS A 68 -2.03 -20.52 16.40
C LYS A 68 -2.76 -20.83 15.09
N ALA A 69 -3.91 -20.20 14.90
CA ALA A 69 -4.64 -20.32 13.64
C ALA A 69 -3.88 -19.65 12.47
N PRO A 70 -3.93 -20.21 11.24
CA PRO A 70 -3.24 -19.68 10.05
C PRO A 70 -3.38 -18.17 9.81
N TRP A 71 -4.58 -17.61 10.03
CA TRP A 71 -4.85 -16.19 9.81
C TRP A 71 -4.01 -15.26 10.70
N GLN A 72 -3.51 -15.77 11.83
CA GLN A 72 -2.60 -15.02 12.70
C GLN A 72 -1.24 -14.83 12.02
N GLY A 73 -0.69 -15.88 11.42
CA GLY A 73 0.56 -15.79 10.63
C GLY A 73 0.40 -14.86 9.43
N VAL A 74 -0.76 -14.86 8.77
CA VAL A 74 -1.08 -13.88 7.72
C VAL A 74 -1.06 -12.46 8.27
N ARG A 75 -1.69 -12.18 9.41
CA ARG A 75 -1.66 -10.85 10.03
C ARG A 75 -0.24 -10.41 10.39
N GLU A 76 0.59 -11.31 10.90
CA GLU A 76 2.00 -11.03 11.18
C GLU A 76 2.74 -10.68 9.87
N ARG A 77 2.51 -11.45 8.80
CA ARG A 77 3.06 -11.16 7.46
C ARG A 77 2.62 -9.80 6.92
N CYS A 78 1.32 -9.47 6.98
CA CYS A 78 0.79 -8.16 6.58
C CYS A 78 1.53 -6.99 7.25
N ARG A 79 1.81 -7.09 8.56
CA ARG A 79 2.54 -6.03 9.28
C ARG A 79 3.99 -5.94 8.83
N SER A 80 4.64 -7.07 8.61
CA SER A 80 6.03 -7.11 8.15
C SER A 80 6.19 -6.54 6.74
N GLU A 81 5.27 -6.86 5.83
CA GLU A 81 5.21 -6.31 4.47
C GLU A 81 4.95 -4.81 4.50
N TRP A 82 4.05 -4.34 5.38
CA TRP A 82 3.79 -2.92 5.56
C TRP A 82 5.03 -2.15 6.03
N ALA A 83 5.77 -2.67 7.02
CA ALA A 83 7.01 -2.05 7.47
C ALA A 83 8.05 -1.96 6.35
N GLN A 84 8.23 -3.04 5.58
CA GLN A 84 9.12 -3.04 4.41
C GLN A 84 8.71 -2.01 3.36
N PHE A 85 7.40 -1.87 3.09
CA PHE A 85 6.89 -0.88 2.17
C PHE A 85 7.19 0.55 2.62
N GLN A 86 6.98 0.84 3.91
CA GLN A 86 7.29 2.14 4.50
C GLN A 86 8.78 2.48 4.38
N ASP A 87 9.66 1.51 4.65
CA ASP A 87 11.11 1.70 4.49
C ASP A 87 11.50 1.97 3.04
N ARG A 88 10.90 1.23 2.08
CA ARG A 88 11.14 1.44 0.63
C ARG A 88 10.71 2.84 0.19
N LEU A 89 9.56 3.31 0.66
CA LEU A 89 9.08 4.67 0.40
C LEU A 89 10.00 5.73 1.01
N ALA A 90 10.40 5.58 2.26
CA ALA A 90 11.30 6.53 2.92
C ALA A 90 12.65 6.64 2.20
N ASN A 91 13.17 5.50 1.72
CA ASN A 91 14.39 5.47 0.92
C ASN A 91 14.20 6.15 -0.46
N ALA A 92 13.04 6.00 -1.09
CA ALA A 92 12.71 6.68 -2.34
C ALA A 92 12.64 8.21 -2.15
N ASP A 93 11.97 8.67 -1.08
CA ASP A 93 11.88 10.10 -0.72
C ASP A 93 13.27 10.69 -0.47
N LYS A 94 14.12 9.98 0.28
CA LYS A 94 15.51 10.40 0.53
C LYS A 94 16.29 10.58 -0.78
N LYS A 95 16.23 9.59 -1.69
CA LYS A 95 16.89 9.68 -3.00
C LYS A 95 16.38 10.85 -3.84
N TYR A 96 15.08 11.10 -3.83
CA TYR A 96 14.47 12.21 -4.55
C TYR A 96 14.97 13.56 -4.03
N ILE A 97 14.99 13.74 -2.71
CA ILE A 97 15.48 14.97 -2.06
C ILE A 97 16.97 15.19 -2.37
N GLU A 98 17.79 14.15 -2.31
CA GLU A 98 19.22 14.23 -2.67
C GLU A 98 19.42 14.62 -4.13
N GLN A 99 18.62 14.09 -5.06
CA GLN A 99 18.66 14.46 -6.48
C GLN A 99 18.26 15.92 -6.69
N LEU A 100 17.18 16.38 -6.06
CA LEU A 100 16.77 17.78 -6.11
C LEU A 100 17.88 18.71 -5.60
N GLY A 101 18.51 18.36 -4.47
CA GLY A 101 19.63 19.13 -3.92
C GLY A 101 20.86 19.18 -4.85
N ARG A 102 21.08 18.18 -5.70
CA ARG A 102 22.14 18.21 -6.73
C ARG A 102 21.77 19.04 -7.95
N ILE A 103 20.48 19.18 -8.26
CA ILE A 103 20.00 19.97 -9.41
C ILE A 103 20.00 21.48 -9.08
N LEU A 104 19.83 21.82 -7.80
CA LEU A 104 19.72 23.21 -7.33
C LEU A 104 21.06 23.82 -6.88
N ASN A 105 22.16 23.06 -6.89
CA ASN A 105 23.53 23.52 -6.61
C ASN A 105 24.36 23.52 -7.90
#